data_AF-A0A2G5T5H3-F1
#
_entry.id   AF-A0A2G5T5H3-F1
#
_cell.length_a   1.000
_cell.length_b   1.000
_cell.length_c   1.000
_cell.angle_alpha   90.00
_cell.angle_beta   90.00
_cell.angle_gamma   90.00
#
_symmetry.space_group_name_H-M   'P 1'
#
loop_
_entity.id
_entity.type
_entity.pdbx_description
1 polymer ?
#
loop_
_entity_poly.entity_id
_entity_poly.type
_entity_poly.pdbx_seq_one_letter_code
_entity_poly.pdbx_strand_id
1 'polypeptide(L)' 'MDKIFVDDIPYIEGVQWNRETCFERLFEILEEIKTRLQNDDEAIIIRNDGKNIHYESEDASKCDFVDPEFLRYFH' A
#
# COMPACT_ATOMS: atom_id res chain seq x y z
N MET A 1 -15.72 23.08 15.50
CA MET A 1 -15.05 22.41 14.37
C MET A 1 -16.13 21.64 13.66
N ASP A 2 -16.41 21.98 12.40
CA ASP A 2 -17.45 21.32 11.64
C ASP A 2 -16.98 19.91 11.28
N LYS A 3 -17.85 18.93 11.55
CA LYS A 3 -17.64 17.54 11.17
C LYS A 3 -18.25 17.34 9.79
N ILE A 4 -17.57 16.57 8.95
CA ILE A 4 -18.06 16.16 7.64
C ILE A 4 -18.23 14.65 7.63
N PHE A 5 -19.22 14.14 6.90
CA PHE A 5 -19.29 12.70 6.66
C PHE A 5 -18.20 12.31 5.67
N VAL A 6 -17.55 11.16 5.91
CA VAL A 6 -16.48 10.65 5.05
C VAL A 6 -16.99 10.46 3.61
N ASP A 7 -18.24 10.03 3.49
CA ASP A 7 -18.89 9.83 2.20
C ASP A 7 -19.09 11.12 1.41
N ASP A 8 -19.08 12.28 2.09
CA ASP A 8 -19.25 13.58 1.45
C ASP A 8 -17.93 14.16 0.93
N ILE A 9 -16.79 13.65 1.40
CA ILE A 9 -15.46 14.19 1.06
C ILE A 9 -15.23 14.33 -0.45
N PRO A 10 -15.55 13.32 -1.30
CA PRO A 10 -15.31 13.44 -2.75
C PRO A 10 -16.14 14.52 -3.44
N TYR A 11 -17.21 15.00 -2.81
CA TYR A 11 -18.11 16.02 -3.35
C TYR A 11 -17.76 17.44 -2.88
N ILE A 12 -16.71 17.60 -2.05
CA ILE A 12 -16.25 18.90 -1.57
C ILE A 12 -15.55 19.67 -2.70
N GLU A 13 -15.81 20.98 -2.80
CA GLU A 13 -15.16 21.86 -3.77
C GLU A 13 -13.62 21.80 -3.66
N GLY A 14 -12.95 21.63 -4.79
CA GLY A 14 -11.49 21.52 -4.86
C GLY A 14 -10.95 20.09 -4.74
N VAL A 15 -11.77 19.11 -4.40
CA VAL A 15 -11.38 17.69 -4.51
C VAL A 15 -11.41 17.27 -5.99
N GLN A 16 -10.27 16.79 -6.48
CA GLN A 16 -10.07 16.40 -7.89
C GLN A 16 -9.90 14.88 -8.07
N TRP A 17 -9.80 14.12 -6.97
CA TRP A 17 -9.64 12.67 -7.00
C TRP A 17 -10.99 11.97 -6.96
N ASN A 18 -11.09 10.80 -7.59
CA ASN A 18 -12.28 9.95 -7.58
C ASN A 18 -12.06 8.76 -6.64
N ARG A 19 -13.07 8.46 -5.81
CA ARG A 19 -13.02 7.39 -4.81
C ARG A 19 -12.82 6.01 -5.44
N GLU A 20 -13.59 5.68 -6.47
CA GLU A 20 -13.54 4.38 -7.15
C GLU A 20 -12.16 4.17 -7.80
N THR A 21 -11.64 5.17 -8.50
CA THR A 21 -10.29 5.12 -9.09
C THR A 21 -9.20 4.93 -8.03
N CYS A 22 -9.32 5.57 -6.86
CA CYS A 22 -8.39 5.34 -5.76
C CYS A 22 -8.44 3.90 -5.24
N PHE A 23 -9.64 3.32 -5.09
CA PHE A 23 -9.80 1.94 -4.66
C PHE A 23 -9.29 0.96 -5.72
N GLU A 24 -9.67 1.13 -6.98
CA GLU A 24 -9.19 0.31 -8.10
C GLU A 24 -7.66 0.29 -8.11
N ARG A 25 -7.03 1.47 -8.05
CA ARG A 25 -5.57 1.55 -8.06
C ARG A 25 -4.93 0.89 -6.84
N LEU A 26 -5.54 1.02 -5.67
CA LEU A 26 -5.07 0.33 -4.47
C LEU A 26 -5.16 -1.19 -4.63
N PHE A 27 -6.27 -1.71 -5.15
CA PHE A 27 -6.45 -3.15 -5.34
C PHE A 27 -5.50 -3.71 -6.40
N GLU A 28 -5.24 -2.99 -7.50
CA GLU A 28 -4.21 -3.36 -8.47
C GLU A 28 -2.82 -3.50 -7.82
N ILE A 29 -2.46 -2.56 -6.94
CA ILE A 29 -1.18 -2.61 -6.21
C ILE A 29 -1.14 -3.83 -5.28
N LEU A 30 -2.22 -4.07 -4.53
CA LEU A 30 -2.30 -5.22 -3.62
C LEU A 30 -2.26 -6.56 -4.37
N GLU A 31 -2.90 -6.65 -5.54
CA GLU A 31 -2.83 -7.83 -6.39
C GLU A 31 -1.41 -8.07 -6.91
N GLU A 32 -0.73 -7.01 -7.38
CA GLU A 32 0.66 -7.09 -7.84
C GLU A 32 1.65 -7.47 -6.72
N ILE A 33 1.41 -7.00 -5.50
CA ILE A 33 2.17 -7.43 -4.31
C ILE A 33 1.98 -8.93 -4.10
N LYS A 34 0.74 -9.41 -4.16
CA LYS A 34 0.40 -10.81 -3.93
C LYS A 34 0.97 -11.74 -5.02
N THR A 35 1.03 -11.31 -6.28
CA THR A 35 1.60 -12.12 -7.37
C THR A 35 3.11 -12.28 -7.25
N ARG A 36 3.78 -11.32 -6.59
CA ARG A 36 5.23 -11.28 -6.38
C ARG A 36 5.71 -11.94 -5.09
N LEU A 37 4.87 -11.96 -4.05
CA LEU A 37 5.12 -12.63 -2.77
C LEU A 37 4.41 -13.98 -2.74
N GLN A 38 4.96 -14.98 -3.42
CA GLN A 38 4.40 -16.33 -3.50
C GLN A 38 4.82 -17.21 -2.33
N ASN A 39 5.93 -16.89 -1.67
CA ASN A 39 6.49 -17.66 -0.55
C ASN A 39 6.69 -16.76 0.70
N ASP A 40 6.66 -17.37 1.89
CA ASP A 40 6.68 -16.65 3.17
C ASP A 40 8.01 -15.92 3.46
N ASP A 41 9.11 -16.27 2.78
CA ASP A 41 10.44 -15.69 2.96
C ASP A 41 10.81 -14.65 1.87
N GLU A 42 9.85 -14.19 1.09
CA GLU A 42 10.07 -13.20 0.04
C GLU A 42 9.85 -11.78 0.55
N ALA A 43 10.65 -10.84 0.03
CA ALA A 43 10.47 -9.43 0.29
C ALA A 43 10.49 -8.63 -1.01
N ILE A 44 9.72 -7.55 -1.03
CA ILE A 44 9.69 -6.58 -2.13
C ILE A 44 9.78 -5.17 -1.57
N ILE A 45 10.50 -4.32 -2.29
CA ILE A 45 10.49 -2.87 -2.08
C ILE A 45 9.52 -2.27 -3.07
N ILE A 46 8.60 -1.45 -2.54
CA ILE A 46 7.63 -0.69 -3.33
C ILE A 46 8.06 0.77 -3.29
N ARG A 47 8.35 1.35 -4.45
CA ARG A 47 8.68 2.77 -4.59
C ARG A 47 7.58 3.48 -5.36
N ASN A 48 7.17 4.65 -4.88
CA ASN A 48 6.22 5.51 -5.56
C ASN A 48 6.89 6.84 -5.89
N ASP A 49 6.95 7.21 -7.17
CA ASP A 49 7.52 8.49 -7.64
C ASP A 49 6.48 9.61 -7.82
N GLY A 50 5.24 9.37 -7.37
CA GLY A 50 4.08 10.24 -7.53
C GLY A 50 3.28 9.97 -8.81
N LYS A 51 3.81 9.17 -9.74
CA LYS A 51 3.11 8.78 -10.99
C LYS A 51 3.09 7.28 -11.20
N ASN A 52 4.20 6.61 -10.89
CA ASN A 52 4.42 5.20 -11.12
C ASN A 52 4.72 4.50 -9.80
N ILE A 53 4.33 3.23 -9.76
CA ILE A 53 4.72 2.31 -8.70
C ILE A 53 5.75 1.37 -9.30
N HIS A 54 6.91 1.30 -8.65
CA HIS A 54 8.01 0.42 -9.02
C HIS A 54 8.13 -0.66 -7.96
N TYR A 55 8.40 -1.88 -8.40
CA TYR A 55 8.50 -3.06 -7.56
C TYR A 55 9.86 -3.72 -7.78
N GLU A 56 10.66 -3.77 -6.72
CA GLU A 56 11.99 -4.34 -6.73
C GLU A 56 12.00 -5.56 -5.79
N SER A 57 12.56 -6.67 -6.24
CA SER A 57 12.84 -7.80 -5.34
C SER A 57 13.91 -7.39 -4.33
N GLU A 58 13.74 -7.77 -3.07
CA GLU A 58 14.71 -7.54 -2.02
C GLU A 58 14.97 -8.85 -1.25
N ASP A 59 16.16 -8.95 -0.68
CA ASP A 59 16.48 -10.02 0.25
C ASP A 59 15.77 -9.76 1.58
N ALA A 60 14.86 -10.64 1.98
CA ALA A 60 14.09 -10.49 3.23
C ALA A 60 14.99 -10.34 4.47
N SER A 61 16.21 -10.91 4.45
CA SER A 61 17.18 -10.77 5.53
C SER A 61 17.81 -9.37 5.66
N LYS A 62 17.67 -8.54 4.61
CA LYS A 62 18.14 -7.14 4.57
C LYS A 62 17.02 -6.13 4.82
N CYS A 63 15.78 -6.58 4.92
CA CYS A 63 14.67 -5.73 5.31
C CYS A 63 14.76 -5.46 6.82
N ASP A 64 15.18 -4.25 7.19
CA ASP A 64 15.01 -3.73 8.54
C ASP A 64 13.51 -3.47 8.77
N PHE A 65 12.78 -4.53 9.14
CA PHE A 65 11.39 -4.38 9.57
C PHE A 65 11.36 -3.48 10.81
N VAL A 66 10.43 -2.51 10.81
CA VAL A 66 10.35 -1.46 11.83
C VAL A 66 10.24 -2.02 13.26
N ASP A 67 9.81 -3.28 13.40
CA ASP A 67 9.88 -4.01 14.66
C ASP A 67 10.09 -5.53 14.42
N PRO A 68 11.30 -6.06 14.62
CA PRO A 68 11.57 -7.50 14.57
C PRO A 68 10.77 -8.32 15.60
N GLU A 69 10.35 -7.71 16.71
CA GLU A 69 9.52 -8.40 17.72
C GLU A 69 8.08 -8.59 17.26
N PHE A 70 7.59 -7.77 16.30
CA PHE A 70 6.27 -7.97 15.70
C PHE A 70 6.16 -9.32 14.98
N LEU A 71 7.22 -9.75 14.30
CA LEU A 71 7.25 -11.04 13.59
C LEU A 71 7.28 -12.24 14.55
N ARG A 72 7.86 -12.09 15.76
CA ARG A 72 7.86 -13.15 16.78
C ARG A 72 6.47 -13.52 17.29
N TYR A 73 5.47 -12.65 17.15
CA TYR A 73 4.08 -12.96 17.53
C TYR A 73 3.37 -13.93 16.57
N PHE A 74 3.88 -14.09 15.35
CA PHE A 74 3.27 -14.95 14.32
C PHE A 74 3.96 -16.32 14.19
N HIS A 75 5.01 -16.58 14.98
CA HIS A 75 5.75 -17.85 15.02
C HIS A 75 5.28 -18.78 16.14
#